data_AF-A0A4P7VPG8-F1
#
_entry.id   AF-A0A4P7VPG8-F1
#
_cell.length_a   1.000
_cell.length_b   1.000
_cell.length_c   1.000
_cell.angle_alpha   90.00
_cell.angle_beta   90.00
_cell.angle_gamma   90.00
#
_symmetry.space_group_name_H-M   'P 1'
#
loop_
_entity.id
_entity.type
_entity.pdbx_description
1 polymer ?
#
loop_
_entity_poly.entity_id
_entity_poly.type
_entity_poly.pdbx_seq_one_letter_code
_entity_poly.pdbx_strand_id
1 'polypeptide(L)'
;MHGTIYQLGTSPINEDEYMNPETISEGESVCIGYADEIAEAERKSQMEELVEILPKGMFTLNNDLTLTYNGGINEWRHHYARLIRERAEAIDTDNVTEWTGPVYQLQKAIINPLDTDSLFITDFGSNFGTAEHSAEFMRFVERLTPGNKLYAGMIADYYL
;
A
#
# COMPACT_ATOMS: atom_id res chain seq x y z
N MET A 1 9.78 -12.70 5.69
CA MET A 1 8.72 -11.68 5.87
C MET A 1 7.60 -12.07 4.95
N HIS A 2 6.35 -11.92 5.38
CA HIS A 2 5.16 -12.24 4.60
C HIS A 2 4.27 -11.00 4.60
N GLY A 3 3.62 -10.72 3.49
CA GLY A 3 2.66 -9.65 3.37
C GLY A 3 1.74 -9.88 2.19
N THR A 4 0.85 -8.91 1.93
CA THR A 4 -0.15 -9.00 0.88
C THR A 4 0.06 -7.92 -0.17
N ILE A 5 -0.03 -8.29 -1.44
CA ILE A 5 -0.04 -7.37 -2.58
C ILE A 5 -1.49 -7.11 -2.97
N TYR A 6 -1.89 -5.84 -3.08
CA TYR A 6 -3.22 -5.45 -3.55
C TYR A 6 -3.12 -4.67 -4.86
N GLN A 7 -3.74 -5.19 -5.92
CA GLN A 7 -4.01 -4.42 -7.13
C GLN A 7 -5.31 -3.63 -6.97
N LEU A 8 -5.25 -2.30 -7.05
CA LEU A 8 -6.37 -1.41 -6.80
C LEU A 8 -6.55 -0.38 -7.92
N GLY A 9 -7.74 -0.33 -8.50
CA GLY A 9 -8.10 0.59 -9.58
C GLY A 9 -9.31 1.46 -9.24
N THR A 10 -9.46 2.61 -9.90
CA THR A 10 -10.65 3.49 -9.75
C THR A 10 -11.83 3.08 -10.65
N SER A 11 -11.67 2.01 -11.42
CA SER A 11 -12.67 1.40 -12.27
C SER A 11 -12.60 -0.13 -12.10
N PRO A 12 -13.69 -0.88 -12.40
CA PRO A 12 -13.63 -2.33 -12.43
C PRO A 12 -12.46 -2.81 -13.29
N ILE A 13 -11.69 -3.75 -12.74
CA ILE A 13 -10.53 -4.34 -13.41
C ILE A 13 -11.00 -5.66 -14.02
N ASN A 14 -10.74 -5.87 -15.31
CA ASN A 14 -11.07 -7.14 -15.94
C ASN A 14 -10.07 -8.22 -15.52
N GLU A 15 -10.49 -9.49 -15.48
CA GLU A 15 -9.61 -10.61 -15.09
C GLU A 15 -8.36 -10.74 -15.97
N ASP A 16 -8.44 -10.35 -17.26
CA ASP A 16 -7.29 -10.33 -18.17
C ASP A 16 -6.29 -9.19 -17.90
N GLU A 17 -6.68 -8.23 -17.05
CA GLU A 17 -5.83 -7.14 -16.56
C GLU A 17 -5.34 -7.41 -15.12
N TYR A 18 -5.66 -8.57 -14.54
CA TYR A 18 -5.11 -8.97 -13.26
C TYR A 18 -3.61 -9.19 -13.40
N MET A 19 -2.85 -8.62 -12.47
CA MET A 19 -1.41 -8.80 -12.46
C MET A 19 -1.06 -10.25 -12.14
N ASN A 20 -0.24 -10.89 -12.99
CA ASN A 20 0.30 -12.21 -12.68
C ASN A 20 1.37 -12.09 -11.57
N PRO A 21 1.21 -12.77 -10.41
CA PRO A 21 2.16 -12.75 -9.30
C PRO A 21 3.61 -13.06 -9.69
N GLU A 22 3.83 -13.89 -10.71
CA GLU A 22 5.18 -14.27 -11.18
C GLU A 22 5.87 -13.17 -11.99
N THR A 23 5.14 -12.16 -12.46
CA THR A 23 5.66 -11.12 -13.37
C THR A 23 5.47 -9.70 -12.84
N ILE A 24 5.09 -9.54 -11.57
CA ILE A 24 4.96 -8.24 -10.93
C ILE A 24 6.33 -7.55 -10.91
N SER A 25 6.38 -6.28 -11.29
CA SER A 25 7.60 -5.49 -11.15
C SER A 25 7.75 -5.01 -9.70
N GLU A 26 8.95 -5.08 -9.16
CA GLU A 26 9.27 -4.54 -7.84
C GLU A 26 9.58 -3.04 -7.94
N GLY A 27 8.97 -2.24 -7.06
CA GLY A 27 9.42 -0.87 -6.83
C GLY A 27 10.85 -0.81 -6.28
N GLU A 28 11.48 0.36 -6.30
CA GLU A 28 12.92 0.52 -5.99
C GLU A 28 13.33 0.00 -4.60
N SER A 29 12.40 -0.01 -3.64
CA SER A 29 12.62 -0.46 -2.26
C SER A 29 11.81 -1.70 -1.87
N VAL A 30 11.28 -2.40 -2.87
CA VAL A 30 10.52 -3.64 -2.72
C VAL A 30 11.42 -4.83 -3.05
N CYS A 31 11.15 -5.95 -2.38
CA CYS A 31 11.77 -7.24 -2.67
C CYS A 31 10.67 -8.29 -2.51
N ILE A 32 10.50 -9.14 -3.51
CA ILE A 32 9.51 -10.21 -3.59
C ILE A 32 10.29 -11.47 -4.00
N GLY A 33 10.51 -12.38 -3.06
CA GLY A 33 11.10 -13.68 -3.35
C GLY A 33 10.16 -14.57 -4.18
N TYR A 34 8.90 -14.64 -3.76
CA TYR A 34 7.81 -15.32 -4.48
C TYR A 34 6.46 -14.72 -4.06
N ALA A 35 5.49 -14.74 -4.97
CA ALA A 35 4.12 -14.35 -4.71
C ALA A 35 3.14 -15.36 -5.31
N ASP A 36 2.00 -15.56 -4.64
CA ASP A 36 0.92 -16.45 -5.08
C ASP A 36 -0.43 -15.78 -4.89
N GLU A 37 -1.33 -15.98 -5.86
CA GLU A 37 -2.65 -15.37 -5.79
C GLU A 37 -3.47 -16.03 -4.67
N ILE A 38 -4.14 -15.21 -3.87
CA ILE A 38 -5.01 -15.73 -2.81
C ILE A 38 -6.24 -16.41 -3.43
N ALA A 39 -6.80 -17.39 -2.72
CA ALA A 39 -8.03 -18.03 -3.17
C ALA A 39 -9.22 -17.05 -3.16
N GLU A 40 -10.13 -17.19 -4.12
CA GLU A 40 -11.36 -16.37 -4.21
C GLU A 40 -12.15 -16.34 -2.89
N ALA A 41 -12.20 -17.46 -2.18
CA ALA A 41 -12.90 -17.59 -0.89
C ALA A 41 -12.30 -16.72 0.23
N GLU A 42 -11.02 -16.34 0.12
CA GLU A 42 -10.28 -15.56 1.13
C GLU A 42 -10.27 -14.07 0.81
N ARG A 43 -10.62 -13.67 -0.42
CA ARG A 43 -10.62 -12.27 -0.87
C ARG A 43 -11.39 -11.34 0.05
N LYS A 44 -12.55 -11.77 0.57
CA LYS A 44 -13.32 -10.96 1.51
C LYS A 44 -12.52 -10.65 2.78
N SER A 45 -11.88 -11.67 3.39
CA SER A 45 -11.05 -11.48 4.59
C SER A 45 -9.88 -10.55 4.29
N GLN A 46 -9.26 -10.71 3.13
CA GLN A 46 -8.14 -9.88 2.70
C GLN A 46 -8.54 -8.41 2.45
N MET A 47 -9.75 -8.16 1.97
CA MET A 47 -10.29 -6.81 1.87
C MET A 47 -10.68 -6.20 3.22
N GLU A 48 -11.12 -7.01 4.19
CA GLU A 48 -11.36 -6.58 5.57
C GLU A 48 -10.03 -6.20 6.26
N GLU A 49 -8.99 -7.02 6.11
CA GLU A 49 -7.62 -6.74 6.58
C GLU A 49 -7.04 -5.48 5.93
N LEU A 50 -7.25 -5.28 4.63
CA LEU A 50 -6.87 -4.06 3.94
C LEU A 50 -7.47 -2.81 4.62
N VAL A 51 -8.76 -2.83 4.98
CA VAL A 51 -9.37 -1.66 5.65
C VAL A 51 -8.74 -1.38 7.03
N GLU A 52 -8.32 -2.42 7.76
CA GLU A 52 -7.69 -2.26 9.08
C GLU A 52 -6.30 -1.61 9.01
N ILE A 53 -5.53 -1.85 7.94
CA ILE A 53 -4.21 -1.23 7.73
C ILE A 53 -4.30 0.18 7.13
N LEU A 54 -5.44 0.54 6.53
CA LEU A 54 -5.66 1.86 5.96
C LEU A 54 -5.98 2.89 7.07
N PRO A 55 -5.72 4.19 6.83
CA PRO A 55 -6.01 5.21 7.83
C PRO A 55 -7.48 5.22 8.22
N LYS A 56 -7.74 5.18 9.53
CA LYS A 56 -9.09 5.06 10.10
C LYS A 56 -10.04 6.10 9.52
N GLY A 57 -11.20 5.63 9.07
CA GLY A 57 -12.27 6.47 8.54
C GLY A 57 -12.09 6.92 7.08
N MET A 58 -10.90 6.76 6.47
CA MET A 58 -10.68 7.15 5.07
C MET A 58 -11.36 6.21 4.07
N PHE A 59 -11.64 4.97 4.45
CA PHE A 59 -12.24 3.97 3.56
C PHE A 59 -13.37 3.20 4.24
N THR A 60 -14.30 2.72 3.43
CA THR A 60 -15.38 1.81 3.85
C THR A 60 -15.47 0.65 2.87
N LEU A 61 -15.41 -0.58 3.38
CA LEU A 61 -15.65 -1.79 2.59
C LEU A 61 -17.15 -1.95 2.34
N ASN A 62 -17.51 -2.08 1.07
CA ASN A 62 -18.88 -2.30 0.63
C ASN A 62 -19.18 -3.80 0.50
N ASN A 63 -20.46 -4.16 0.42
CA ASN A 63 -20.89 -5.56 0.25
C ASN A 63 -20.41 -6.21 -1.06
N ASP A 64 -20.13 -5.41 -2.09
CA ASP A 64 -19.59 -5.84 -3.38
C ASP A 64 -18.05 -5.91 -3.39
N LEU A 65 -17.42 -5.86 -2.21
CA LEU A 65 -15.97 -5.85 -1.99
C LEU A 65 -15.22 -4.65 -2.61
N THR A 66 -15.94 -3.61 -3.04
CA THR A 66 -15.31 -2.33 -3.39
C THR A 66 -15.04 -1.50 -2.14
N LEU A 67 -14.02 -0.63 -2.18
CA LEU A 67 -13.77 0.36 -1.14
C LEU A 67 -14.33 1.71 -1.55
N THR A 68 -15.13 2.35 -0.72
CA THR A 68 -15.50 3.76 -0.89
C THR A 68 -14.49 4.64 -0.17
N TYR A 69 -13.89 5.60 -0.86
CA TYR A 69 -13.05 6.64 -0.27
C TYR A 69 -13.91 7.73 0.39
N ASN A 70 -13.68 8.05 1.66
CA ASN A 70 -14.51 8.97 2.45
C ASN A 70 -13.90 10.36 2.63
N GLY A 71 -12.68 10.60 2.13
CA GLY A 71 -11.91 11.82 2.44
C GLY A 71 -10.83 11.59 3.49
N GLY A 72 -10.37 12.66 4.14
CA GLY A 72 -9.34 12.59 5.20
C GLY A 72 -7.89 12.75 4.73
N ILE A 73 -7.63 12.91 3.42
CA ILE A 73 -6.25 13.06 2.93
C ILE A 73 -5.53 14.28 3.50
N ASN A 74 -6.25 15.39 3.77
CA ASN A 74 -5.67 16.58 4.37
C ASN A 74 -5.12 16.28 5.78
N GLU A 75 -5.92 15.64 6.63
CA GLU A 75 -5.51 15.26 7.98
C GLU A 75 -4.35 14.26 7.94
N TRP A 76 -4.45 13.26 7.06
CA TRP A 76 -3.36 12.30 6.83
C TRP A 76 -2.05 12.99 6.42
N ARG A 77 -2.08 13.97 5.50
CA ARG A 77 -0.88 14.74 5.10
C ARG A 77 -0.25 15.49 6.27
N HIS A 78 -1.06 16.07 7.17
CA HIS A 78 -0.54 16.72 8.37
C HIS A 78 0.14 15.71 9.30
N HIS A 79 -0.49 14.54 9.51
CA HIS A 79 0.10 13.46 10.31
C HIS A 79 1.38 12.93 9.71
N TYR A 80 1.42 12.70 8.39
CA TYR A 80 2.59 12.19 7.68
C TYR A 80 3.75 13.20 7.71
N ALA A 81 3.49 14.47 7.44
CA ALA A 81 4.51 15.51 7.55
C ALA A 81 5.05 15.66 8.98
N ARG A 82 4.20 15.46 9.99
CA ARG A 82 4.64 15.44 11.39
C ARG A 82 5.51 14.21 11.68
N LEU A 83 5.10 13.02 11.24
CA LEU A 83 5.87 11.79 11.40
C LEU A 83 7.28 11.94 10.81
N ILE A 84 7.41 12.47 9.59
CA ILE A 84 8.72 12.70 8.97
C ILE A 84 9.58 13.63 9.82
N ARG A 85 9.02 14.76 10.30
CA ARG A 85 9.77 15.69 11.18
C ARG A 85 10.22 15.04 12.47
N GLU A 86 9.32 14.32 13.14
CA GLU A 86 9.64 13.60 14.39
C GLU A 86 10.76 12.57 14.18
N ARG A 87 10.74 11.83 13.06
CA ARG A 87 11.81 10.86 12.74
C ARG A 87 13.12 11.56 12.36
N ALA A 88 13.06 12.68 11.65
CA ALA A 88 14.25 13.45 11.29
C ALA A 88 14.90 14.12 12.51
N GLU A 89 14.11 14.65 13.45
CA GLU A 89 14.58 15.27 14.70
C GLU A 89 15.27 14.28 15.65
N ALA A 90 14.97 12.98 15.54
CA ALA A 90 15.60 11.92 16.31
C ALA A 90 17.02 11.55 15.84
N ILE A 91 17.47 12.08 14.70
CA ILE A 91 18.78 11.79 14.13
C ILE A 91 19.82 12.77 14.73
N ASP A 92 20.94 12.23 15.19
CA ASP A 92 22.09 12.99 15.68
C ASP A 92 23.41 12.42 15.17
N THR A 93 24.53 13.05 15.54
CA THR A 93 25.88 12.63 15.10
C THR A 93 26.30 11.26 15.61
N ASP A 94 25.71 10.81 16.71
CA ASP A 94 26.10 9.59 17.39
C ASP A 94 25.34 8.39 16.81
N ASN A 95 24.10 8.61 16.34
CA ASN A 95 23.21 7.55 15.86
C ASN A 95 23.07 7.45 14.32
N VAL A 96 23.56 8.43 13.54
CA VAL A 96 23.32 8.50 12.09
C VAL A 96 23.87 7.32 11.27
N THR A 97 24.84 6.57 11.81
CA THR A 97 25.44 5.41 11.11
C THR A 97 24.95 4.04 11.62
N GLU A 98 23.99 4.04 12.55
CA GLU A 98 23.43 2.80 13.08
C GLU A 98 22.60 2.06 12.03
N TRP A 99 22.85 0.75 11.90
CA TRP A 99 22.23 -0.09 10.87
C TRP A 99 20.69 -0.09 10.90
N THR A 100 20.07 -0.29 12.06
CA THR A 100 18.59 -0.19 12.24
C THR A 100 18.20 1.02 13.09
N GLY A 101 19.01 2.09 13.06
CA GLY A 101 18.83 3.28 13.90
C GLY A 101 17.85 4.31 13.33
N PRO A 102 17.88 5.54 13.85
CA PRO A 102 16.93 6.60 13.48
C PRO A 102 16.86 6.92 11.98
N VAL A 103 17.98 6.83 11.25
CA VAL A 103 18.00 7.03 9.78
C VAL A 103 17.18 5.96 9.06
N TYR A 104 17.30 4.69 9.44
CA TYR A 104 16.50 3.60 8.88
C TYR A 104 15.00 3.79 9.18
N GLN A 105 14.67 4.24 10.39
CA GLN A 105 13.28 4.53 10.76
C GLN A 105 12.69 5.71 9.97
N LEU A 106 13.50 6.74 9.67
CA LEU A 106 13.10 7.82 8.78
C LEU A 106 12.86 7.30 7.35
N GLN A 107 13.77 6.49 6.81
CA GLN A 107 13.59 5.88 5.49
C GLN A 107 12.30 5.08 5.42
N LYS A 108 12.05 4.19 6.39
CA LYS A 108 10.79 3.43 6.51
C LYS A 108 9.57 4.35 6.51
N ALA A 109 9.58 5.40 7.34
CA ALA A 109 8.46 6.34 7.41
C ALA A 109 8.22 7.05 6.07
N ILE A 110 9.28 7.36 5.31
CA ILE A 110 9.16 8.00 3.99
C ILE A 110 8.51 7.07 2.98
N ILE A 111 8.96 5.82 2.85
CA ILE A 111 8.48 4.90 1.79
C ILE A 111 7.21 4.13 2.20
N ASN A 112 7.04 3.82 3.47
CA ASN A 112 5.94 3.02 4.02
C ASN A 112 5.28 3.73 5.22
N PRO A 113 4.62 4.88 5.00
CA PRO A 113 3.99 5.66 6.08
C PRO A 113 2.81 4.97 6.78
N LEU A 114 2.28 3.88 6.24
CA LEU A 114 1.25 3.09 6.91
C LEU A 114 1.84 1.99 7.81
N ASP A 115 3.17 1.79 7.77
CA ASP A 115 3.90 0.76 8.55
C ASP A 115 3.24 -0.63 8.44
N THR A 116 2.97 -1.03 7.20
CA THR A 116 2.35 -2.31 6.86
C THR A 116 3.30 -3.16 6.04
N ASP A 117 3.20 -4.48 6.12
CA ASP A 117 3.91 -5.38 5.22
C ASP A 117 3.23 -5.49 3.84
N SER A 118 2.11 -4.80 3.64
CA SER A 118 1.38 -4.82 2.37
C SER A 118 1.99 -3.93 1.29
N LEU A 119 1.91 -4.41 0.05
CA LEU A 119 2.31 -3.69 -1.15
C LEU A 119 1.09 -3.35 -2.01
N PHE A 120 1.24 -2.33 -2.85
CA PHE A 120 0.12 -1.79 -3.62
C PHE A 120 0.51 -1.61 -5.08
N ILE A 121 -0.34 -2.10 -5.97
CA ILE A 121 -0.27 -1.86 -7.41
C ILE A 121 -1.44 -0.94 -7.76
N THR A 122 -1.13 0.34 -8.01
CA THR A 122 -2.14 1.37 -8.36
C THR A 122 -1.90 2.02 -9.71
N ASP A 123 -0.75 1.74 -10.32
CA ASP A 123 -0.42 2.08 -11.69
C ASP A 123 -0.08 0.79 -12.43
N PHE A 124 -0.97 0.40 -13.35
CA PHE A 124 -0.90 -0.85 -14.08
C PHE A 124 -1.61 -0.73 -15.42
N GLY A 125 -1.27 -1.65 -16.31
CA GLY A 125 -1.96 -1.90 -17.57
C GLY A 125 -1.76 -3.36 -17.96
N SER A 126 -2.21 -3.76 -19.15
CA SER A 126 -2.31 -5.18 -19.53
C SER A 126 -1.00 -5.98 -19.45
N ASN A 127 0.17 -5.34 -19.38
CA ASN A 127 1.48 -6.02 -19.28
C ASN A 127 2.47 -5.31 -18.34
N PHE A 128 1.99 -4.44 -17.45
CA PHE A 128 2.84 -3.79 -16.47
C PHE A 128 2.08 -3.52 -15.19
N GLY A 129 2.78 -3.60 -14.06
CA GLY A 129 2.27 -3.22 -12.76
C GLY A 129 3.40 -3.35 -11.76
N THR A 130 3.62 -2.28 -11.01
CA THR A 130 4.71 -2.20 -10.04
C THR A 130 4.12 -2.29 -8.64
N ALA A 131 4.58 -3.26 -7.84
CA ALA A 131 4.26 -3.33 -6.43
C ALA A 131 5.11 -2.31 -5.68
N GLU A 132 4.45 -1.40 -4.98
CA GLU A 132 5.07 -0.29 -4.28
C GLU A 132 4.64 -0.26 -2.81
N HIS A 133 5.45 0.37 -1.97
CA HIS A 133 5.09 0.62 -0.57
C HIS A 133 3.96 1.65 -0.45
N SER A 134 3.41 1.74 0.76
CA SER A 134 2.19 2.52 1.03
C SER A 134 2.30 4.02 0.71
N ALA A 135 3.49 4.60 0.53
CA ALA A 135 3.64 6.00 0.12
C ALA A 135 3.08 6.22 -1.29
N GLU A 136 3.33 5.32 -2.25
CA GLU A 136 2.79 5.44 -3.60
C GLU A 136 1.27 5.24 -3.61
N PHE A 137 0.76 4.30 -2.81
CA PHE A 137 -0.68 4.16 -2.61
C PHE A 137 -1.31 5.46 -2.09
N MET A 138 -0.72 6.11 -1.09
CA MET A 138 -1.28 7.35 -0.56
C MET A 138 -1.19 8.53 -1.54
N ARG A 139 -0.18 8.56 -2.44
CA ARG A 139 -0.15 9.51 -3.58
C ARG A 139 -1.25 9.22 -4.60
N PHE A 140 -1.60 7.95 -4.81
CA PHE A 140 -2.78 7.58 -5.57
C PHE A 140 -4.06 8.08 -4.90
N VAL A 141 -4.22 7.87 -3.59
CA VAL A 141 -5.37 8.33 -2.81
C VAL A 141 -5.54 9.85 -2.84
N GLU A 142 -4.45 10.62 -2.88
CA GLU A 142 -4.50 12.09 -2.98
C GLU A 142 -5.24 12.59 -4.25
N ARG A 143 -5.30 11.77 -5.30
CA ARG A 143 -6.01 12.11 -6.54
C ARG A 143 -7.50 11.79 -6.50
N LEU A 144 -7.97 11.13 -5.44
CA LEU A 144 -9.36 10.72 -5.29
C LEU A 144 -10.23 11.84 -4.71
N THR A 145 -11.51 11.80 -5.09
CA THR A 145 -12.57 12.60 -4.47
C THR A 145 -13.41 11.70 -3.55
N PRO A 146 -13.86 12.19 -2.39
CA PRO A 146 -14.80 11.45 -1.54
C PRO A 146 -15.99 10.91 -2.34
N GLY A 147 -16.31 9.63 -2.14
CA GLY A 147 -17.30 8.88 -2.91
C GLY A 147 -16.72 8.09 -4.09
N ASN A 148 -15.46 8.31 -4.49
CA ASN A 148 -14.79 7.42 -5.44
C ASN A 148 -14.70 6.00 -4.88
N LYS A 149 -14.87 5.03 -5.78
CA LYS A 149 -14.71 3.61 -5.47
C LYS A 149 -13.34 3.11 -5.92
N LEU A 150 -12.78 2.21 -5.13
CA LEU A 150 -11.65 1.37 -5.51
C LEU A 150 -12.13 -0.06 -5.71
N TYR A 151 -11.63 -0.67 -6.77
CA TYR A 151 -11.91 -2.04 -7.18
C TYR A 151 -10.63 -2.85 -7.02
N ALA A 152 -10.74 -4.01 -6.36
CA ALA A 152 -9.63 -4.92 -6.19
C ALA A 152 -9.53 -5.87 -7.39
N GLY A 153 -8.34 -5.95 -7.99
CA GLY A 153 -7.99 -6.92 -9.02
C GLY A 153 -7.34 -8.14 -8.38
N MET A 154 -6.13 -8.49 -8.82
CA MET A 154 -5.31 -9.49 -8.15
C MET A 154 -5.04 -9.10 -6.69
N ILE A 155 -5.10 -10.11 -5.81
CA ILE A 155 -4.60 -10.03 -4.44
C ILE A 155 -3.69 -11.24 -4.25
N ALA A 156 -2.47 -11.05 -3.76
CA ALA A 156 -1.50 -12.13 -3.62
C ALA A 156 -0.79 -12.07 -2.27
N ASP A 157 -0.51 -13.25 -1.72
CA ASP A 157 0.49 -13.37 -0.67
C ASP A 157 1.88 -13.24 -1.30
N TYR A 158 2.81 -12.60 -0.60
CA TYR A 158 4.22 -12.59 -1.01
C TYR A 158 5.15 -12.88 0.16
N TYR A 159 6.32 -13.41 -0.19
CA TYR A 159 7.37 -13.77 0.75
C TYR A 159 8.72 -13.22 0.29
N LEU A 160 9.56 -12.81 1.25
CA LEU A 160 11.00 -12.53 1.04
C LEU A 160 11.83 -13.81 1.02
#